data_AF-A0A7S6S9B0-F1
#
_entry.id   AF-A0A7S6S9B0-F1
#
_cell.length_a   1.000
_cell.length_b   1.000
_cell.length_c   1.000
_cell.angle_alpha   90.00
_cell.angle_beta   90.00
_cell.angle_gamma   90.00
#
_symmetry.space_group_name_H-M   'P 1'
#
loop_
_entity.id
_entity.type
_entity.pdbx_description
1 polymer ?
#
loop_
_entity_poly.entity_id
_entity_poly.type
_entity_poly.pdbx_seq_one_letter_code
_entity_poly.pdbx_strand_id
1 'polypeptide(L)'
;MKTIIELYLIENSLKEGERLKNERIRLGLNQADFAERLGIHKNTQTNYESGKRKPSNEYYVAAAELGINIPYVITGNTILDFPKKAAELAHRVFNCYKNGFDSNAMSAIFFIIGSSNLNEEVAGKDKALHPADIDALVKLAIDRGKEFYEAYSAITLYCHDALHSENDKLNVDLLADLIFETINLYDSVKDQFSLVSIHDNMRLVAQQVVNSHSELEKPGK
;
A
#
# COMPACT_ATOMS: atom_id res chain seq x y z
N MET A 1 5.29 14.02 27.53
CA MET A 1 4.76 13.99 26.16
C MET A 1 5.30 12.71 25.55
N LYS A 2 4.47 11.70 25.27
CA LYS A 2 4.98 10.43 24.74
C LYS A 2 5.51 10.64 23.32
N THR A 3 6.65 10.06 23.00
CA THR A 3 7.25 10.16 21.66
C THR A 3 6.47 9.30 20.65
N ILE A 4 6.58 9.60 19.35
CA ILE A 4 5.95 8.80 18.28
C ILE A 4 6.42 7.33 18.34
N ILE A 5 7.67 7.11 18.75
CA ILE A 5 8.27 5.78 18.92
C ILE A 5 7.63 5.04 20.11
N GLU A 6 7.38 5.73 21.23
CA GLU A 6 6.69 5.14 22.38
C GLU A 6 5.23 4.76 22.05
N LEU A 7 4.54 5.56 21.22
CA LEU A 7 3.19 5.21 20.76
C LEU A 7 3.20 3.97 19.86
N TYR A 8 4.16 3.90 18.94
CA TYR A 8 4.34 2.77 18.01
C TYR A 8 4.71 1.44 18.71
N LEU A 9 5.60 1.49 19.70
CA LEU A 9 5.98 0.30 20.48
C LEU A 9 4.84 -0.18 21.40
N ILE A 10 4.04 0.76 21.93
CA ILE A 10 2.84 0.40 22.70
C ILE A 10 1.84 -0.30 21.80
N GLU A 11 1.49 0.29 20.64
CA GLU A 11 0.48 -0.25 19.72
C GLU A 11 0.79 -1.65 19.19
N ASN A 12 2.06 -1.94 18.88
CA ASN A 12 2.50 -3.27 18.41
C ASN A 12 2.57 -4.35 19.51
N SER A 13 2.55 -3.95 20.79
CA SER A 13 2.51 -4.86 21.95
C SER A 13 1.10 -5.16 22.45
N LEU A 14 0.09 -4.43 21.95
CA LEU A 14 -1.29 -4.56 22.39
C LEU A 14 -1.88 -5.91 22.03
N LYS A 15 -2.79 -6.40 22.86
CA LYS A 15 -3.58 -7.59 22.53
C LYS A 15 -4.73 -7.23 21.60
N GLU A 16 -5.24 -8.23 20.86
CA GLU A 16 -6.36 -8.12 19.90
C GLU A 16 -7.54 -7.29 20.44
N GLY A 17 -7.98 -7.54 21.68
CA GLY A 17 -9.05 -6.78 22.33
C GLY A 17 -8.72 -5.29 22.57
N GLU A 18 -7.48 -4.97 22.87
CA GLU A 18 -7.03 -3.58 23.06
C GLU A 18 -6.94 -2.84 21.72
N ARG A 19 -6.54 -3.52 20.65
CA ARG A 19 -6.57 -2.96 19.29
C ARG A 19 -7.99 -2.73 18.79
N LEU A 20 -8.90 -3.66 19.07
CA LEU A 20 -10.34 -3.49 18.80
C LEU A 20 -10.91 -2.27 19.54
N LYS A 21 -10.52 -2.09 20.81
CA LYS A 21 -10.88 -0.92 21.61
C LYS A 21 -10.34 0.37 21.00
N ASN A 22 -9.09 0.38 20.53
CA ASN A 22 -8.48 1.55 19.91
C ASN A 22 -9.19 1.93 18.61
N GLU A 23 -9.51 0.96 17.76
CA GLU A 23 -10.26 1.23 16.52
C GLU A 23 -11.66 1.76 16.81
N ARG A 24 -12.36 1.24 17.82
CA ARG A 24 -13.64 1.82 18.26
C ARG A 24 -13.48 3.28 18.69
N ILE A 25 -12.45 3.57 19.48
CA ILE A 25 -12.17 4.94 19.94
C ILE A 25 -11.79 5.85 18.77
N ARG A 26 -11.07 5.34 17.76
CA ARG A 26 -10.75 6.06 16.51
C ARG A 26 -12.01 6.50 15.77
N LEU A 27 -13.06 5.68 15.80
CA LEU A 27 -14.37 6.02 15.25
C LEU A 27 -15.19 6.99 16.15
N GLY A 28 -14.65 7.40 17.30
CA GLY A 28 -15.31 8.31 18.24
C GLY A 28 -16.47 7.69 19.02
N LEU A 29 -16.59 6.35 19.02
CA LEU A 29 -17.74 5.66 19.61
C LEU A 29 -17.45 5.18 21.04
N ASN A 30 -18.45 5.26 21.92
CA ASN A 30 -18.38 4.62 23.23
C ASN A 30 -18.77 3.13 23.14
N GLN A 31 -18.52 2.33 24.19
CA GLN A 31 -18.80 0.88 24.17
C GLN A 31 -20.28 0.53 24.01
N ALA A 32 -21.19 1.37 24.52
CA ALA A 32 -22.63 1.15 24.39
C ALA A 32 -23.08 1.42 22.95
N ASP A 33 -22.71 2.58 22.38
CA ASP A 33 -23.10 2.96 21.02
C ASP A 33 -22.53 1.99 19.97
N PHE A 34 -21.30 1.53 20.16
CA PHE A 34 -20.68 0.57 19.25
C PHE A 34 -21.32 -0.82 19.35
N ALA A 35 -21.65 -1.27 20.56
CA ALA A 35 -22.36 -2.51 20.77
C ALA A 35 -23.77 -2.47 20.16
N GLU A 36 -24.48 -1.35 20.30
CA GLU A 36 -25.80 -1.13 19.71
C GLU A 36 -25.74 -1.20 18.17
N ARG A 37 -24.78 -0.54 17.53
CA ARG A 37 -24.58 -0.59 16.07
C ARG A 37 -24.26 -2.00 15.55
N LEU A 38 -23.65 -2.84 16.39
CA LEU A 38 -23.34 -4.23 16.08
C LEU A 38 -24.44 -5.21 16.50
N GLY A 39 -25.54 -4.74 17.08
CA GLY A 39 -26.63 -5.59 17.55
C GLY A 39 -26.25 -6.52 18.70
N ILE A 40 -25.23 -6.17 19.50
CA ILE A 40 -24.76 -6.97 20.63
C ILE A 40 -24.95 -6.25 21.96
N HIS A 41 -24.89 -7.01 23.06
CA HIS A 41 -24.93 -6.42 24.39
C HIS A 41 -23.60 -5.72 24.74
N LYS A 42 -23.66 -4.58 25.44
CA LYS A 42 -22.47 -3.83 25.90
C LYS A 42 -21.45 -4.70 26.62
N ASN A 43 -21.89 -5.60 27.52
CA ASN A 43 -20.98 -6.50 28.23
C ASN A 43 -20.23 -7.46 27.29
N THR A 44 -20.82 -7.83 26.15
CA THR A 44 -20.15 -8.64 25.14
C THR A 44 -18.99 -7.87 24.53
N GLN A 45 -19.20 -6.60 24.17
CA GLN A 45 -18.12 -5.71 23.71
C GLN A 45 -17.02 -5.56 24.76
N THR A 46 -17.39 -5.34 26.03
CA THR A 46 -16.43 -5.25 27.14
C THR A 46 -15.60 -6.53 27.29
N ASN A 47 -16.21 -7.69 27.11
CA ASN A 47 -15.50 -8.97 27.21
C ASN A 47 -14.54 -9.21 26.05
N TYR A 48 -14.86 -8.72 24.85
CA TYR A 48 -13.96 -8.74 23.70
C TYR A 48 -12.78 -7.80 23.90
N GLU A 49 -13.03 -6.56 24.29
CA GLU A 49 -11.98 -5.55 24.48
C GLU A 49 -11.03 -5.88 25.63
N SER A 50 -11.51 -6.61 26.64
CA SER A 50 -10.67 -7.10 27.75
C SER A 50 -9.97 -8.42 27.45
N GLY A 51 -10.20 -9.03 26.29
CA GLY A 51 -9.65 -10.33 25.91
C GLY A 51 -10.21 -11.52 26.69
N LYS A 52 -11.27 -11.32 27.49
CA LYS A 52 -11.95 -12.39 28.24
C LYS A 52 -12.67 -13.37 27.31
N ARG A 53 -13.07 -12.91 26.13
CA ARG A 53 -13.71 -13.70 25.09
C ARG A 53 -13.19 -13.24 23.74
N LYS A 54 -13.07 -14.16 22.79
CA LYS A 54 -12.76 -13.82 21.40
C LYS A 54 -14.04 -13.51 20.61
N PRO A 55 -14.04 -12.47 19.76
CA PRO A 55 -15.12 -12.25 18.80
C PRO A 55 -15.25 -13.40 17.79
N SER A 56 -16.44 -13.55 17.21
CA SER A 56 -16.66 -14.49 16.11
C SER A 56 -16.36 -13.84 14.76
N ASN A 57 -16.30 -14.64 13.70
CA ASN A 57 -16.09 -14.12 12.34
C ASN A 57 -17.25 -13.21 11.91
N GLU A 58 -18.50 -13.54 12.27
CA GLU A 58 -19.67 -12.72 11.94
C GLU A 58 -19.58 -11.34 12.62
N TYR A 59 -19.06 -11.28 13.85
CA TYR A 59 -18.78 -10.00 14.51
C TYR A 59 -17.73 -9.19 13.74
N TYR A 60 -16.65 -9.84 13.27
CA TYR A 60 -15.60 -9.14 12.53
C TYR A 60 -16.09 -8.59 11.20
N VAL A 61 -16.94 -9.34 10.49
CA VAL A 61 -17.58 -8.86 9.25
C VAL A 61 -18.43 -7.62 9.54
N ALA A 62 -19.33 -7.69 10.53
CA ALA A 62 -20.17 -6.54 10.89
C ALA A 62 -19.35 -5.33 11.39
N ALA A 63 -18.26 -5.57 12.13
CA ALA A 63 -17.37 -4.50 12.58
C ALA A 63 -16.57 -3.88 11.44
N ALA A 64 -16.18 -4.65 10.43
CA ALA A 64 -15.55 -4.15 9.21
C ALA A 64 -16.47 -3.20 8.45
N GLU A 65 -17.76 -3.54 8.33
CA GLU A 65 -18.78 -2.70 7.69
C GLU A 65 -18.98 -1.36 8.41
N LEU A 66 -18.74 -1.32 9.73
CA LEU A 66 -18.72 -0.08 10.51
C LEU A 66 -17.41 0.72 10.41
N GLY A 67 -16.44 0.24 9.62
CA GLY A 67 -15.18 0.93 9.34
C GLY A 67 -14.04 0.60 10.30
N ILE A 68 -14.12 -0.50 11.06
CA ILE A 68 -13.00 -1.02 11.86
C ILE A 68 -11.99 -1.71 10.95
N ASN A 69 -10.70 -1.41 11.13
CA ASN A 69 -9.63 -2.10 10.43
C ASN A 69 -9.38 -3.49 11.03
N ILE A 70 -10.13 -4.49 10.56
CA ILE A 70 -10.02 -5.88 11.04
C ILE A 70 -8.61 -6.47 10.86
N PRO A 71 -7.91 -6.27 9.73
CA PRO A 71 -6.51 -6.70 9.61
C PRO A 71 -5.63 -6.18 10.75
N TYR A 72 -5.74 -4.89 11.11
CA TYR A 72 -5.03 -4.33 12.26
C TYR A 72 -5.45 -4.95 13.59
N VAL A 73 -6.75 -5.14 13.82
CA VAL A 73 -7.25 -5.74 15.06
C VAL A 73 -6.67 -7.14 15.26
N ILE A 74 -6.66 -7.97 14.22
CA ILE A 74 -6.21 -9.36 14.30
C ILE A 74 -4.69 -9.45 14.32
N THR A 75 -4.01 -8.75 13.41
CA THR A 75 -2.56 -8.92 13.17
C THR A 75 -1.69 -7.93 13.92
N GLY A 76 -2.23 -6.79 14.33
CA GLY A 76 -1.46 -5.67 14.88
C GLY A 76 -0.83 -4.75 13.82
N ASN A 77 -0.85 -5.14 12.54
CA ASN A 77 -0.19 -4.40 11.48
C ASN A 77 -1.10 -3.31 10.89
N THR A 78 -0.62 -2.06 10.80
CA THR A 78 -1.29 -0.98 10.04
C THR A 78 -0.59 -0.81 8.69
N ILE A 79 -1.23 -1.23 7.60
CA ILE A 79 -0.56 -1.30 6.27
C ILE A 79 -0.93 -0.11 5.35
N LEU A 80 -2.09 0.51 5.54
CA LEU A 80 -2.66 1.37 4.47
C LEU A 80 -2.01 2.76 4.34
N ASP A 81 -1.46 3.34 5.40
CA ASP A 81 -0.92 4.71 5.36
C ASP A 81 0.58 4.81 5.60
N PHE A 82 1.23 3.72 5.99
CA PHE A 82 2.62 3.75 6.44
C PHE A 82 3.58 4.15 5.30
N PRO A 83 3.48 3.57 4.09
CA PRO A 83 4.36 3.97 2.98
C PRO A 83 4.20 5.44 2.59
N LYS A 84 2.95 5.93 2.54
CA LYS A 84 2.64 7.33 2.19
C LYS A 84 3.08 8.30 3.29
N LYS A 85 2.85 8.00 4.56
CA LYS A 85 3.29 8.84 5.69
C LYS A 85 4.82 8.84 5.82
N ALA A 86 5.46 7.70 5.58
CA ALA A 86 6.92 7.60 5.47
C ALA A 86 7.43 8.46 4.29
N ALA A 87 6.74 8.45 3.15
CA ALA A 87 7.04 9.29 2.00
C ALA A 87 6.91 10.78 2.27
N GLU A 88 5.80 11.22 2.86
CA GLU A 88 5.57 12.62 3.20
C GLU A 88 6.58 13.11 4.24
N LEU A 89 6.93 12.27 5.21
CA LEU A 89 7.97 12.56 6.19
C LEU A 89 9.35 12.63 5.53
N ALA A 90 9.70 11.66 4.67
CA ALA A 90 10.94 11.65 3.91
C ALA A 90 11.05 12.89 3.02
N HIS A 91 10.00 13.23 2.27
CA HIS A 91 9.93 14.45 1.48
C HIS A 91 10.20 15.68 2.34
N ARG A 92 9.52 15.83 3.49
CA ARG A 92 9.74 16.98 4.39
C ARG A 92 11.16 17.04 4.95
N VAL A 93 11.76 15.90 5.29
CA VAL A 93 13.13 15.79 5.81
C VAL A 93 14.15 16.11 4.71
N PHE A 94 13.92 15.59 3.51
CA PHE A 94 14.83 15.75 2.39
C PHE A 94 14.56 17.04 1.59
N ASN A 95 13.48 17.79 1.81
CA ASN A 95 13.24 19.09 1.15
C ASN A 95 14.29 20.16 1.51
N CYS A 96 15.21 19.84 2.43
CA CYS A 96 16.46 20.56 2.63
C CYS A 96 17.47 20.38 1.47
N TYR A 97 17.19 19.52 0.49
CA TYR A 97 17.96 19.33 -0.75
C TYR A 97 17.30 20.10 -1.91
N LYS A 98 18.13 20.80 -2.69
CA LYS A 98 17.76 21.93 -3.57
C LYS A 98 16.66 21.70 -4.61
N ASN A 99 16.25 20.47 -4.89
CA ASN A 99 15.33 20.16 -6.00
C ASN A 99 13.99 19.51 -5.56
N GLY A 100 13.81 19.18 -4.27
CA GLY A 100 12.61 18.46 -3.80
C GLY A 100 12.41 17.08 -4.48
N PHE A 101 11.33 16.37 -4.12
CA PHE A 101 10.95 15.07 -4.72
C PHE A 101 9.43 14.99 -4.81
N ASP A 102 8.90 14.19 -5.73
CA ASP A 102 7.46 13.92 -5.80
C ASP A 102 7.03 12.96 -4.68
N SER A 103 6.12 13.40 -3.81
CA SER A 103 5.66 12.61 -2.66
C SER A 103 4.89 11.35 -3.06
N ASN A 104 4.21 11.36 -4.20
CA ASN A 104 3.48 10.19 -4.69
C ASN A 104 4.45 9.17 -5.28
N ALA A 105 5.48 9.61 -6.00
CA ALA A 105 6.56 8.74 -6.46
C ALA A 105 7.29 8.06 -5.29
N MET A 106 7.59 8.82 -4.24
CA MET A 106 8.18 8.28 -3.02
C MET A 106 7.26 7.25 -2.34
N SER A 107 5.96 7.52 -2.27
CA SER A 107 4.99 6.56 -1.72
C SER A 107 4.95 5.26 -2.53
N ALA A 108 4.97 5.35 -3.86
CA ALA A 108 5.02 4.19 -4.74
C ALA A 108 6.32 3.38 -4.52
N ILE A 109 7.46 4.05 -4.39
CA ILE A 109 8.73 3.40 -4.08
C ILE A 109 8.73 2.70 -2.72
N PHE A 110 8.20 3.33 -1.67
CA PHE A 110 8.10 2.68 -0.37
C PHE A 110 7.20 1.45 -0.41
N PHE A 111 6.12 1.48 -1.19
CA PHE A 111 5.25 0.33 -1.37
C PHE A 111 5.96 -0.81 -2.12
N ILE A 112 6.68 -0.50 -3.21
CA ILE A 112 7.44 -1.48 -3.99
C ILE A 112 8.54 -2.12 -3.15
N ILE A 113 9.38 -1.32 -2.48
CA ILE A 113 10.46 -1.82 -1.63
C ILE A 113 9.91 -2.59 -0.43
N GLY A 114 8.85 -2.08 0.21
CA GLY A 114 8.20 -2.76 1.33
C GLY A 114 7.64 -4.13 0.92
N SER A 115 7.01 -4.22 -0.25
CA SER A 115 6.50 -5.47 -0.81
C SER A 115 7.63 -6.43 -1.18
N SER A 116 8.73 -5.92 -1.74
CA SER A 116 9.92 -6.71 -2.05
C SER A 116 10.55 -7.33 -0.79
N ASN A 117 10.72 -6.55 0.27
CA ASN A 117 11.26 -7.04 1.53
C ASN A 117 10.34 -8.09 2.16
N LEU A 118 9.02 -7.88 2.12
CA LEU A 118 8.05 -8.85 2.60
C LEU A 118 8.12 -10.16 1.78
N ASN A 119 8.30 -10.06 0.46
CA ASN A 119 8.50 -11.22 -0.38
C ASN A 119 9.78 -12.00 -0.01
N GLU A 120 10.89 -11.32 0.29
CA GLU A 120 12.11 -11.97 0.79
C GLU A 120 11.84 -12.75 2.07
N GLU A 121 11.18 -12.12 3.04
CA GLU A 121 10.89 -12.72 4.34
C GLU A 121 9.96 -13.94 4.24
N VAL A 122 8.96 -13.88 3.36
CA VAL A 122 7.91 -14.90 3.27
C VAL A 122 8.26 -16.01 2.29
N ALA A 123 8.94 -15.70 1.20
CA ALA A 123 9.13 -16.61 0.06
C ALA A 123 10.59 -16.83 -0.34
N GLY A 124 11.54 -16.08 0.24
CA GLY A 124 12.97 -16.21 -0.05
C GLY A 124 13.51 -15.10 -0.95
N LYS A 125 14.85 -14.98 -0.95
CA LYS A 125 15.58 -13.90 -1.64
C LYS A 125 15.33 -13.81 -3.14
N ASP A 126 14.98 -14.91 -3.78
CA ASP A 126 14.67 -14.99 -5.21
C ASP A 126 13.31 -14.36 -5.58
N LYS A 127 12.50 -13.97 -4.59
CA LYS A 127 11.21 -13.29 -4.77
C LYS A 127 11.23 -11.81 -4.44
N ALA A 128 12.40 -11.29 -4.11
CA ALA A 128 12.64 -9.87 -3.86
C ALA A 128 13.41 -9.24 -5.03
N LEU A 129 13.19 -7.95 -5.22
CA LEU A 129 13.91 -7.15 -6.21
C LEU A 129 15.41 -7.18 -5.92
N HIS A 130 16.19 -7.27 -7.00
CA HIS A 130 17.63 -7.17 -6.89
C HIS A 130 18.03 -5.75 -6.43
N PRO A 131 19.06 -5.59 -5.57
CA PRO A 131 19.45 -4.28 -5.04
C PRO A 131 19.72 -3.21 -6.11
N ALA A 132 20.29 -3.61 -7.25
CA ALA A 132 20.54 -2.69 -8.36
C ALA A 132 19.25 -2.12 -8.97
N ASP A 133 18.17 -2.91 -9.02
CA ASP A 133 16.88 -2.48 -9.55
C ASP A 133 16.18 -1.55 -8.56
N ILE A 134 16.33 -1.81 -7.25
CA ILE A 134 15.90 -0.89 -6.19
C ILE A 134 16.59 0.47 -6.35
N ASP A 135 17.92 0.49 -6.48
CA ASP A 135 18.68 1.74 -6.66
C ASP A 135 18.24 2.49 -7.93
N ALA A 136 18.00 1.78 -9.02
CA ALA A 136 17.52 2.35 -10.27
C ALA A 136 16.10 2.94 -10.15
N LEU A 137 15.18 2.24 -9.48
CA LEU A 137 13.82 2.70 -9.22
C LEU A 137 13.81 3.93 -8.31
N VAL A 138 14.61 3.93 -7.23
CA VAL A 138 14.76 5.08 -6.33
C VAL A 138 15.28 6.29 -7.08
N LYS A 139 16.34 6.11 -7.88
CA LYS A 139 16.90 7.19 -8.69
C LYS A 139 15.86 7.74 -9.67
N LEU A 140 15.12 6.85 -10.34
CA LEU A 140 14.09 7.24 -11.28
C LEU A 140 12.95 8.04 -10.61
N ALA A 141 12.50 7.62 -9.43
CA ALA A 141 11.47 8.32 -8.66
C ALA A 141 11.95 9.70 -8.15
N ILE A 142 13.23 9.85 -7.83
CA ILE A 142 13.82 11.13 -7.44
C ILE A 142 13.96 12.06 -8.65
N ASP A 143 14.55 11.57 -9.74
CA ASP A 143 14.90 12.40 -10.90
C ASP A 143 13.67 12.73 -11.76
N ARG A 144 12.66 11.84 -11.78
CA ARG A 144 11.50 11.90 -12.68
C ARG A 144 10.20 11.51 -11.98
N GLY A 145 9.98 12.09 -10.80
CA GLY A 145 8.89 11.68 -9.92
C GLY A 145 7.50 11.70 -10.55
N LYS A 146 7.20 12.68 -11.41
CA LYS A 146 5.88 12.76 -12.05
C LYS A 146 5.68 11.63 -13.06
N GLU A 147 6.64 11.42 -13.96
CA GLU A 147 6.64 10.32 -14.92
C GLU A 147 6.57 8.96 -14.21
N PHE A 148 7.38 8.79 -13.16
CA PHE A 148 7.42 7.59 -12.35
C PHE A 148 6.06 7.26 -11.74
N TYR A 149 5.44 8.22 -11.06
CA TYR A 149 4.16 7.99 -10.40
C TYR A 149 3.04 7.71 -11.41
N GLU A 150 3.01 8.44 -12.53
CA GLU A 150 1.99 8.23 -13.56
C GLU A 150 2.13 6.87 -14.25
N ALA A 151 3.36 6.41 -14.50
CA ALA A 151 3.62 5.06 -14.99
C ALA A 151 3.17 3.99 -13.98
N TYR A 152 3.60 4.09 -12.72
CA TYR A 152 3.19 3.19 -11.64
C TYR A 152 1.66 3.12 -11.49
N SER A 153 1.00 4.28 -11.45
CA SER A 153 -0.45 4.40 -11.30
C SER A 153 -1.20 3.76 -12.48
N ALA A 154 -0.73 3.98 -13.71
CA ALA A 154 -1.32 3.37 -14.90
C ALA A 154 -1.13 1.85 -14.92
N ILE A 155 0.07 1.35 -14.61
CA ILE A 155 0.38 -0.09 -14.65
C ILE A 155 -0.41 -0.86 -13.59
N THR A 156 -0.44 -0.35 -12.35
CA THR A 156 -1.22 -0.98 -11.27
C THR A 156 -2.72 -0.97 -11.55
N LEU A 157 -3.21 -0.02 -12.35
CA LEU A 157 -4.60 0.02 -12.81
C LEU A 157 -4.88 -0.99 -13.95
N TYR A 158 -4.00 -1.08 -14.95
CA TYR A 158 -4.24 -1.90 -16.14
C TYR A 158 -3.84 -3.36 -16.00
N CYS A 159 -2.94 -3.67 -15.07
CA CYS A 159 -2.32 -4.99 -14.93
C CYS A 159 -2.52 -5.58 -13.52
N HIS A 160 -3.54 -5.14 -12.78
CA HIS A 160 -3.74 -5.55 -11.38
C HIS A 160 -3.76 -7.08 -11.20
N ASP A 161 -4.58 -7.80 -11.96
CA ASP A 161 -4.74 -9.24 -11.82
C ASP A 161 -3.46 -10.02 -12.14
N ALA A 162 -2.67 -9.55 -13.12
CA ALA A 162 -1.40 -10.17 -13.47
C ALA A 162 -0.26 -9.81 -12.49
N LEU A 163 -0.34 -8.64 -11.86
CA LEU A 163 0.58 -8.23 -10.81
C LEU A 163 0.32 -8.98 -9.49
N HIS A 164 -0.88 -9.52 -9.29
CA HIS A 164 -1.29 -10.19 -8.07
C HIS A 164 -1.58 -11.68 -8.32
N SER A 165 -0.60 -12.55 -8.07
CA SER A 165 -0.74 -14.01 -8.23
C SER A 165 -1.66 -14.65 -7.17
N GLU A 166 -1.98 -15.95 -7.29
CA GLU A 166 -2.71 -16.71 -6.27
C GLU A 166 -2.11 -16.45 -4.86
N ASN A 167 -2.93 -15.93 -3.95
CA ASN A 167 -2.60 -15.35 -2.63
C ASN A 167 -2.41 -13.81 -2.56
N ASP A 168 -2.77 -13.07 -3.60
CA ASP A 168 -2.79 -11.59 -3.61
C ASP A 168 -1.41 -10.95 -3.34
N LYS A 169 -0.33 -11.68 -3.66
CA LYS A 169 1.03 -11.18 -3.51
C LYS A 169 1.44 -10.41 -4.77
N LEU A 170 2.00 -9.22 -4.55
CA LEU A 170 2.53 -8.37 -5.60
C LEU A 170 3.79 -8.97 -6.24
N ASN A 171 3.77 -9.13 -7.55
CA ASN A 171 4.91 -9.45 -8.40
C ASN A 171 5.73 -8.17 -8.64
N VAL A 172 6.68 -7.92 -7.74
CA VAL A 172 7.50 -6.70 -7.73
C VAL A 172 8.46 -6.63 -8.92
N ASP A 173 8.94 -7.77 -9.43
CA ASP A 173 9.83 -7.83 -10.59
C ASP A 173 9.09 -7.38 -11.85
N LEU A 174 7.91 -7.96 -12.11
CA LEU A 174 7.08 -7.58 -13.24
C LEU A 174 6.67 -6.10 -13.17
N LEU A 175 6.30 -5.61 -11.98
CA LEU A 175 5.95 -4.20 -11.80
C LEU A 175 7.13 -3.27 -12.14
N ALA A 176 8.34 -3.61 -11.66
CA ALA A 176 9.54 -2.82 -11.94
C ALA A 176 9.86 -2.79 -13.45
N ASP A 177 9.82 -3.95 -14.10
CA ASP A 177 10.07 -4.09 -15.53
C ASP A 177 9.10 -3.25 -16.37
N LEU A 178 7.79 -3.33 -16.06
CA LEU A 178 6.76 -2.56 -16.77
C LEU A 178 6.93 -1.04 -16.56
N ILE A 179 7.36 -0.60 -15.37
CA ILE A 179 7.63 0.83 -15.09
C ILE A 179 8.80 1.32 -15.94
N PHE A 180 9.90 0.57 -15.96
CA PHE A 180 11.08 0.93 -16.77
C PHE A 180 10.75 0.94 -18.26
N GLU A 181 10.05 -0.08 -18.76
CA GLU A 181 9.66 -0.17 -20.17
C GLU A 181 8.73 0.98 -20.56
N THR A 182 7.75 1.31 -19.70
CA THR A 182 6.82 2.43 -19.93
C THR A 182 7.56 3.76 -20.05
N ILE A 183 8.48 4.04 -19.13
CA ILE A 183 9.22 5.32 -19.17
C ILE A 183 10.17 5.38 -20.37
N ASN A 184 10.85 4.28 -20.68
CA ASN A 184 11.74 4.22 -21.84
C ASN A 184 10.97 4.40 -23.16
N LEU A 185 9.81 3.74 -23.28
CA LEU A 185 8.93 3.92 -24.44
C LEU A 185 8.45 5.37 -24.51
N TYR A 186 8.01 5.95 -23.39
CA TYR A 186 7.61 7.36 -23.36
C TYR A 186 8.71 8.28 -23.86
N ASP A 187 9.95 8.11 -23.41
CA ASP A 187 11.05 8.97 -23.88
C ASP A 187 11.27 8.91 -25.39
N SER A 188 11.00 7.75 -26.02
CA SER A 188 11.14 7.57 -27.46
C SER A 188 10.00 8.19 -28.28
N VAL A 189 8.81 8.35 -27.67
CA VAL A 189 7.61 8.82 -28.36
C VAL A 189 7.06 10.15 -27.83
N LYS A 190 7.65 10.74 -26.78
CA LYS A 190 7.09 11.92 -26.10
C LYS A 190 6.87 13.12 -27.01
N ASP A 191 7.71 13.29 -28.02
CA ASP A 191 7.62 14.39 -29.00
C ASP A 191 6.51 14.16 -30.05
N GLN A 192 5.92 12.96 -30.11
CA GLN A 192 4.85 12.59 -31.03
C GLN A 192 3.46 12.85 -30.43
N PHE A 193 3.36 12.99 -29.11
CA PHE A 193 2.07 13.24 -28.46
C PHE A 193 1.62 14.67 -28.67
N SER A 194 0.37 14.81 -29.14
CA SER A 194 -0.33 16.10 -29.21
C SER A 194 -1.11 16.44 -27.94
N LEU A 195 -1.16 15.52 -26.95
CA LEU A 195 -1.92 15.69 -25.71
C LEU A 195 -1.14 16.52 -24.69
N VAL A 196 -1.85 17.43 -24.02
CA VAL A 196 -1.26 18.42 -23.08
C VAL A 196 -0.87 17.79 -21.73
N SER A 197 -1.45 16.65 -21.36
CA SER A 197 -1.25 16.04 -20.04
C SER A 197 -0.33 14.82 -20.09
N ILE A 198 0.76 14.89 -19.32
CA ILE A 198 1.65 13.76 -19.03
C ILE A 198 0.90 12.53 -18.48
N HIS A 199 -0.20 12.74 -17.76
CA HIS A 199 -1.07 11.69 -17.24
C HIS A 199 -1.68 10.85 -18.38
N ASP A 200 -2.28 11.51 -19.38
CA ASP A 200 -2.93 10.83 -20.50
C ASP A 200 -1.88 10.17 -21.41
N ASN A 201 -0.73 10.81 -21.60
CA ASN A 201 0.39 10.24 -22.34
C ASN A 201 0.93 8.97 -21.66
N MET A 202 1.14 8.99 -20.35
CA MET A 202 1.65 7.82 -19.61
C MET A 202 0.68 6.65 -19.68
N ARG A 203 -0.63 6.91 -19.59
CA ARG A 203 -1.64 5.87 -19.70
C ARG A 203 -1.62 5.18 -21.06
N LEU A 204 -1.53 5.94 -22.15
CA LEU A 204 -1.45 5.36 -23.50
C LEU A 204 -0.19 4.50 -23.67
N VAL A 205 0.96 5.01 -23.21
CA VAL A 205 2.23 4.28 -23.28
C VAL A 205 2.20 3.03 -22.39
N ALA A 206 1.73 3.15 -21.16
CA ALA A 206 1.61 2.03 -20.22
C ALA A 206 0.67 0.94 -20.75
N GLN A 207 -0.48 1.32 -21.32
CA GLN A 207 -1.39 0.36 -21.94
C GLN A 207 -0.71 -0.38 -23.10
N GLN A 208 0.06 0.32 -23.95
CA GLN A 208 0.79 -0.32 -25.03
C GLN A 208 1.84 -1.31 -24.50
N VAL A 209 2.57 -0.94 -23.44
CA VAL A 209 3.54 -1.83 -22.77
C VAL A 209 2.82 -3.04 -22.16
N VAL A 210 1.75 -2.85 -21.40
CA VAL A 210 1.00 -3.98 -20.81
C VAL A 210 0.47 -4.92 -21.90
N ASN A 211 -0.03 -4.38 -23.01
CA ASN A 211 -0.55 -5.18 -24.13
C ASN A 211 0.55 -5.95 -24.89
N SER A 212 1.80 -5.47 -24.91
CA SER A 212 2.91 -6.16 -25.57
C SER A 212 3.30 -7.44 -24.83
N HIS A 213 3.04 -7.49 -23.51
CA HIS A 213 3.15 -8.68 -22.67
C HIS A 213 1.87 -9.52 -22.76
N SER A 214 1.60 -10.01 -23.98
CA SER A 214 0.40 -10.76 -24.44
C SER A 214 -0.07 -11.99 -23.61
N GLU A 215 0.53 -12.26 -22.46
CA GLU A 215 0.14 -13.28 -21.48
C GLU A 215 -0.47 -12.69 -20.18
N LEU A 216 -0.37 -11.39 -19.94
CA LEU A 216 -0.86 -10.73 -18.71
C LEU A 216 -2.39 -10.51 -18.68
N GLU A 217 -3.07 -10.55 -19.83
CA GLU A 217 -4.53 -10.35 -19.95
C GLU A 217 -5.34 -11.65 -20.13
N LYS A 218 -4.74 -12.84 -19.97
CA LYS A 218 -5.53 -14.07 -20.01
C LYS A 218 -6.13 -14.30 -18.61
N PRO A 219 -7.46 -14.19 -18.43
CA PRO A 219 -8.07 -14.65 -17.20
C PRO A 219 -7.69 -16.12 -17.00
N GLY A 220 -7.24 -16.47 -15.80
CA GLY A 220 -6.93 -17.84 -15.41
C GLY A 220 -8.07 -18.77 -15.84
N LYS A 221 -7.72 -19.85 -16.55
CA LYS A 221 -8.64 -20.94 -16.87
C LYS A 221 -9.00 -21.73 -15.63
#